data_AF-A0A173E0A9-F1
#
_entry.id   AF-A0A173E0A9-F1
#
_cell.length_a   1.000
_cell.length_b   1.000
_cell.length_c   1.000
_cell.angle_alpha   90.00
_cell.angle_beta   90.00
_cell.angle_gamma   90.00
#
_symmetry.space_group_name_H-M   'P 1'
#
loop_
_entity.id
_entity.type
_entity.pdbx_description
1 polymer ?
#
loop_
_entity_poly.entity_id
_entity_poly.type
_entity_poly.pdbx_seq_one_letter_code
_entity_poly.pdbx_strand_id
1 'polypeptide(L)'
;MQLIKDYLGNRSGLVFITKTGKSIGLKQLAGTFAKAGLQANIPFKVTPHVLRATAVTEYKRMGCSDSDIMKVTGHSSSKMIYAYDKSIRSENASKKISLI
;
A
#
# COMPACT_ATOMS: atom_id res chain seq x y z
N MET A 1 -1.67 -13.28 8.67
CA MET A 1 -2.07 -14.45 7.86
C MET A 1 -3.33 -15.14 8.38
N GLN A 2 -3.56 -15.22 9.69
CA GLN A 2 -4.72 -15.93 10.26
C GLN A 2 -6.08 -15.41 9.75
N LEU A 3 -6.28 -14.09 9.74
CA LEU A 3 -7.54 -13.47 9.28
C LEU A 3 -7.94 -13.85 7.85
N ILE A 4 -6.97 -13.99 6.94
CA ILE A 4 -7.24 -14.40 5.56
C ILE A 4 -7.61 -15.89 5.52
N LYS A 5 -6.94 -16.74 6.31
CA LYS A 5 -7.29 -18.16 6.43
C LYS A 5 -8.71 -18.34 6.95
N ASP A 6 -9.05 -17.61 8.01
CA ASP A 6 -10.39 -17.64 8.62
C ASP A 6 -11.47 -17.19 7.62
N TYR A 7 -11.18 -16.15 6.83
CA TYR A 7 -12.09 -15.67 5.78
C TYR A 7 -12.24 -16.65 4.60
N LEU A 8 -11.17 -17.35 4.23
CA LEU A 8 -11.21 -18.31 3.13
C LEU A 8 -11.93 -19.61 3.51
N GLY A 9 -11.70 -20.11 4.73
CA GLY A 9 -12.14 -21.45 5.13
C GLY A 9 -11.67 -22.50 4.12
N ASN A 10 -12.59 -23.33 3.62
CA ASN A 10 -12.30 -24.39 2.63
C ASN A 10 -12.56 -23.96 1.18
N ARG A 11 -12.76 -22.66 0.92
CA ARG A 11 -13.13 -22.17 -0.41
C ARG A 11 -11.93 -22.08 -1.35
N SER A 12 -12.12 -22.56 -2.58
CA SER A 12 -11.18 -22.37 -3.69
C SER A 12 -11.65 -21.29 -4.67
N GLY A 13 -10.71 -20.65 -5.37
CA GLY A 13 -11.00 -19.64 -6.40
C GLY A 13 -10.66 -18.21 -5.95
N LEU A 14 -11.47 -17.22 -6.36
CA LEU A 14 -11.24 -15.80 -6.06
C LEU A 14 -11.11 -15.58 -4.55
N VAL A 15 -10.06 -14.90 -4.10
CA VAL A 15 -9.85 -14.67 -2.66
C VAL A 15 -11.01 -13.87 -2.07
N PHE A 16 -11.27 -12.66 -2.57
CA PHE A 16 -12.34 -11.79 -2.09
C PHE A 16 -13.57 -11.84 -3.00
N ILE A 17 -14.73 -12.10 -2.41
CA ILE A 17 -16.01 -12.26 -3.12
C ILE A 17 -17.12 -11.41 -2.50
N THR A 18 -18.15 -11.11 -3.28
CA THR A 18 -19.42 -10.58 -2.79
C THR A 18 -20.20 -11.64 -2.02
N LYS A 19 -21.28 -11.23 -1.34
CA LYS A 19 -22.23 -12.15 -0.69
C LYS A 19 -22.83 -13.19 -1.66
N THR A 20 -22.84 -12.90 -2.96
CA THR A 20 -23.35 -13.78 -4.02
C THR A 20 -22.26 -14.60 -4.70
N GLY A 21 -21.03 -14.62 -4.17
CA GLY A 21 -19.92 -15.42 -4.70
C GLY A 21 -19.21 -14.82 -5.92
N LYS A 22 -19.56 -13.59 -6.33
CA LYS A 22 -18.95 -12.93 -7.50
C LYS A 22 -17.70 -12.13 -7.11
N SER A 23 -16.88 -11.76 -8.08
CA SER A 23 -15.75 -10.85 -7.87
C SER A 23 -16.22 -9.49 -7.36
N ILE A 24 -15.43 -8.87 -6.47
CA ILE A 24 -15.70 -7.51 -5.99
C ILE A 24 -15.35 -6.49 -7.08
N GLY A 25 -16.30 -5.61 -7.41
CA GLY A 25 -16.06 -4.52 -8.36
C GLY A 25 -15.19 -3.39 -7.76
N LEU A 26 -14.40 -2.73 -8.59
CA LEU A 26 -13.49 -1.64 -8.14
C LEU A 26 -14.21 -0.49 -7.44
N LYS A 27 -15.40 -0.10 -7.92
CA LYS A 27 -16.22 0.95 -7.29
C LYS A 27 -16.66 0.54 -5.87
N GLN A 28 -17.08 -0.70 -5.71
CA GLN A 28 -17.46 -1.25 -4.40
C GLN A 28 -16.25 -1.28 -3.46
N LEU A 29 -15.09 -1.75 -3.94
CA LEU A 29 -13.85 -1.77 -3.16
C LEU A 29 -13.46 -0.38 -2.67
N ALA A 30 -13.46 0.62 -3.56
CA ALA A 30 -13.18 2.00 -3.19
C ALA A 30 -14.19 2.56 -2.18
N GLY A 31 -15.48 2.23 -2.34
CA GLY A 31 -16.53 2.60 -1.37
C GLY A 31 -16.33 1.96 0.00
N THR A 32 -15.89 0.70 0.06
CA THR A 32 -15.58 0.00 1.31
C THR A 32 -14.46 0.69 2.07
N PHE A 33 -13.35 1.03 1.41
CA PHE A 33 -12.24 1.75 2.05
C PHE A 33 -12.63 3.15 2.51
N ALA A 34 -13.44 3.87 1.73
CA ALA A 34 -13.93 5.19 2.13
C ALA A 34 -14.77 5.11 3.41
N LYS A 35 -15.67 4.12 3.51
CA LYS A 35 -16.47 3.88 4.74
C LYS A 35 -15.60 3.52 5.93
N ALA A 36 -14.61 2.65 5.74
CA ALA A 36 -13.66 2.30 6.80
C ALA A 36 -12.86 3.53 7.28
N GLY A 37 -12.47 4.42 6.37
CA GLY A 37 -11.80 5.68 6.72
C GLY A 37 -12.67 6.61 7.57
N LEU A 38 -13.95 6.72 7.25
CA LEU A 38 -14.91 7.47 8.07
C LEU A 38 -15.06 6.87 9.47
N GLN A 39 -15.20 5.55 9.57
CA GLN A 39 -15.30 4.85 10.86
C GLN A 39 -14.04 5.01 11.71
N ALA A 40 -12.87 5.14 11.08
CA ALA A 40 -11.60 5.39 11.73
C ALA A 40 -11.34 6.88 12.02
N ASN A 41 -12.30 7.78 11.77
CA ASN A 41 -12.17 9.23 11.93
C ASN A 41 -10.99 9.85 11.17
N ILE A 42 -10.67 9.32 9.98
CA ILE A 42 -9.61 9.87 9.14
C ILE A 42 -10.16 11.14 8.45
N PRO A 43 -9.49 12.30 8.55
CA PRO A 43 -10.02 13.60 8.11
C PRO A 43 -10.08 13.78 6.59
N PHE A 44 -9.63 12.79 5.82
CA PHE A 44 -9.63 12.79 4.37
C PHE A 44 -10.17 11.49 3.81
N LYS A 45 -10.58 11.52 2.54
CA LYS A 45 -11.13 10.36 1.85
C LYS A 45 -10.07 9.28 1.65
N VAL A 46 -10.25 8.15 2.31
CA VAL A 46 -9.42 6.95 2.12
C VAL A 46 -9.81 6.26 0.82
N THR A 47 -8.83 6.04 -0.06
CA THR A 47 -8.98 5.32 -1.33
C THR A 47 -7.87 4.29 -1.49
N PRO A 48 -8.03 3.26 -2.34
CA PRO A 48 -6.94 2.31 -2.63
C PRO A 48 -5.65 2.99 -3.10
N HIS A 49 -5.77 4.07 -3.89
CA HIS A 49 -4.62 4.84 -4.35
C HIS A 49 -3.89 5.53 -3.19
N VAL A 50 -4.63 6.13 -2.25
CA VAL A 50 -4.06 6.78 -1.06
C VAL A 50 -3.36 5.74 -0.18
N LEU A 51 -3.97 4.57 0.05
CA LEU A 51 -3.34 3.50 0.84
C LEU A 51 -2.05 2.99 0.20
N ARG A 52 -2.02 2.85 -1.13
CA ARG A 52 -0.81 2.48 -1.87
C ARG A 52 0.29 3.54 -1.75
N ALA A 53 -0.07 4.81 -1.85
CA ALA A 53 0.86 5.92 -1.61
C ALA A 53 1.42 5.90 -0.18
N THR A 54 0.57 5.68 0.83
CA THR A 54 0.99 5.55 2.23
C THR A 54 1.97 4.39 2.41
N ALA A 55 1.71 3.22 1.81
CA ALA A 55 2.63 2.09 1.88
C ALA A 55 4.00 2.40 1.27
N VAL A 56 4.04 3.06 0.10
CA VAL A 56 5.30 3.51 -0.52
C VAL A 56 6.07 4.45 0.40
N THR A 57 5.41 5.46 0.95
CA THR A 57 6.03 6.42 1.89
C THR A 57 6.59 5.71 3.12
N GLU A 58 5.85 4.79 3.71
CA GLU A 58 6.31 4.06 4.91
C GLU A 58 7.49 3.12 4.59
N TYR A 59 7.48 2.42 3.45
CA TYR A 59 8.65 1.64 3.03
C TYR A 59 9.90 2.49 2.82
N LYS A 60 9.75 3.70 2.25
CA LYS A 60 10.86 4.64 2.13
C LYS A 60 11.38 5.07 3.51
N ARG A 61 10.49 5.37 4.46
CA ARG A 61 10.87 5.70 5.85
C ARG A 61 11.59 4.55 6.56
N MET A 62 11.23 3.30 6.25
CA MET A 62 11.92 2.10 6.74
C MET A 62 13.28 1.86 6.07
N GLY A 63 13.67 2.68 5.09
CA GLY A 63 14.94 2.56 4.38
C GLY A 63 14.97 1.48 3.30
N CYS A 64 13.79 0.98 2.87
CA CYS A 64 13.73 0.02 1.76
C CYS A 64 14.27 0.64 0.47
N SER A 65 14.94 -0.18 -0.35
CA SER A 65 15.45 0.27 -1.64
C SER A 65 14.29 0.59 -2.59
N ASP A 66 14.47 1.57 -3.46
CA ASP A 66 13.46 1.89 -4.48
C ASP A 66 13.15 0.67 -5.35
N SER A 67 14.14 -0.18 -5.65
CA SER A 67 13.96 -1.41 -6.42
C SER A 67 12.98 -2.38 -5.73
N ASP A 68 13.09 -2.57 -4.43
CA ASP A 68 12.23 -3.49 -3.69
C ASP A 68 10.82 -2.92 -3.53
N ILE A 69 10.72 -1.63 -3.28
CA ILE A 69 9.43 -0.93 -3.25
C ILE A 69 8.74 -1.06 -4.60
N MET A 70 9.44 -0.85 -5.72
CA MET A 70 8.89 -1.02 -7.07
C MET A 70 8.37 -2.44 -7.31
N LYS A 71 9.14 -3.46 -6.94
CA LYS A 71 8.74 -4.88 -7.09
C LYS A 71 7.46 -5.19 -6.32
N VAL A 72 7.34 -4.72 -5.08
CA VAL A 72 6.16 -5.01 -4.22
C VAL A 72 4.94 -4.20 -4.66
N THR A 73 5.13 -2.98 -5.12
CA THR A 73 4.02 -2.04 -5.43
C THR A 73 3.64 -2.01 -6.91
N GLY A 74 4.40 -2.69 -7.78
CA GLY A 74 4.13 -2.80 -9.21
C GLY A 74 4.45 -1.53 -10.02
N HIS A 75 5.33 -0.66 -9.53
CA HIS A 75 5.74 0.53 -10.27
C HIS A 75 6.77 0.18 -11.35
N SER A 76 6.56 0.68 -12.57
CA SER A 76 7.49 0.50 -13.70
C SER A 76 8.68 1.45 -13.68
N SER A 77 8.65 2.52 -12.86
CA SER A 77 9.72 3.51 -12.77
C SER A 77 9.87 4.07 -11.35
N SER A 78 11.13 4.28 -10.93
CA SER A 78 11.51 4.92 -9.67
C SER A 78 11.07 6.38 -9.59
N LYS A 79 10.85 7.05 -10.73
CA LYS A 79 10.30 8.42 -10.77
C LYS A 79 8.93 8.52 -10.10
N MET A 80 8.14 7.44 -10.16
CA MET A 80 6.84 7.38 -9.47
C MET A 80 6.97 7.23 -7.95
N ILE A 81 8.10 6.73 -7.46
CA ILE A 81 8.41 6.64 -6.02
C ILE A 81 8.94 7.96 -5.48
N TYR A 82 9.75 8.67 -6.26
CA TYR A 82 10.35 9.94 -5.85
C TYR A 82 9.33 10.99 -5.41
N ALA A 83 8.12 10.99 -5.99
CA ALA A 83 7.03 11.88 -5.57
C ALA A 83 6.58 11.67 -4.11
N TYR A 84 6.86 10.50 -3.54
CA TYR A 84 6.54 10.15 -2.15
C TYR A 84 7.73 10.34 -1.20
N ASP A 85 8.93 10.59 -1.73
CA ASP A 85 10.11 10.84 -0.93
C ASP A 85 10.08 12.27 -0.38
N LYS A 86 9.61 12.40 0.86
CA LYS A 86 9.57 13.66 1.62
C LYS A 86 10.78 13.79 2.56
N SER A 87 11.79 12.92 2.45
CA SER A 87 13.01 13.03 3.24
C SER A 87 13.77 14.31 2.87
N ILE A 88 14.38 14.96 3.86
CA ILE A 88 15.21 16.13 3.62
C ILE A 88 16.44 15.65 2.86
N ARG A 89 16.73 16.26 1.70
CA ARG A 89 17.84 15.89 0.81
C ARG A 89 19.21 15.79 1.52
N SER A 90 19.37 16.50 2.64
CA SER A 90 20.55 16.50 3.51
C SER A 90 20.78 15.20 4.29
N GLU A 91 19.76 14.38 4.54
CA GLU A 91 19.92 13.10 5.25
C GLU A 91 20.34 11.93 4.35
N ASN A 92 20.12 12.05 3.03
CA ASN A 92 20.38 10.96 2.08
C ASN A 92 21.87 10.77 1.75
N ALA A 93 22.70 11.81 1.87
CA ALA A 93 24.14 11.71 1.58
C ALA A 93 24.93 11.07 2.73
N SER A 94 24.52 11.29 3.98
CA SER A 94 25.33 10.92 5.16
C SER A 94 25.12 9.48 5.64
N LYS A 95 24.05 8.79 5.23
CA LYS A 95 23.81 7.38 5.61
C LYS A 95 24.49 6.35 4.72
N LYS A 96 25.10 6.75 3.59
CA LYS A 96 25.74 5.84 2.62
C LYS A 96 27.26 5.96 2.49
N ILE A 97 27.90 6.82 3.29
CA ILE A 97 29.37 6.90 3.31
C ILE A 97 29.86 6.62 4.73
N SER A 98 29.85 5.34 5.10
CA SER A 98 30.93 4.80 5.93
C SER A 98 31.98 4.26 4.95
N LEU A 99 32.74 5.17 4.35
CA LEU A 99 34.09 4.86 3.89
C LEU A 99 34.98 5.16 5.08
N ILE A 100 35.33 4.09 5.81
CA ILE A 100 36.59 3.73 6.47
C ILE A 100 36.29 2.47 7.27
#